data_AF-A0A432Q4L2-F1
#
_entry.id   AF-A0A432Q4L2-F1
#
_cell.length_a   1.000
_cell.length_b   1.000
_cell.length_c   1.000
_cell.angle_alpha   90.00
_cell.angle_beta   90.00
_cell.angle_gamma   90.00
#
_symmetry.space_group_name_H-M   'P 1'
#
loop_
_entity.id
_entity.type
_entity.pdbx_description
1 polymer ?
#
loop_
_entity_poly.entity_id
_entity_poly.type
_entity_poly.pdbx_seq_one_letter_code
_entity_poly.pdbx_strand_id
1 'polypeptide(L)'
;MDRKLKFKVVCMVFSAVFFIVAITDLSNSIPDSFVLFTVSLCFFFAIKKGEIYAIAASIISLVFALLSLMSVLSSILLLILSHQKLHSTELIKIFKGQIGVIGFISAPFLAKLKSMRH
;
A
#
# COMPACT_ATOMS: atom_id res chain seq x y z
N MET A 1 -9.01 18.62 20.56
CA MET A 1 -9.17 17.22 20.10
C MET A 1 -7.99 16.39 20.58
N ASP A 2 -8.29 15.34 21.34
CA ASP A 2 -7.31 14.54 22.09
C ASP A 2 -6.34 13.76 21.16
N ARG A 3 -5.06 13.68 21.53
CA ARG A 3 -4.00 13.07 20.67
C ARG A 3 -4.30 11.60 20.34
N LYS A 4 -4.83 10.86 21.33
CA LYS A 4 -5.26 9.47 21.15
C LYS A 4 -6.43 9.33 20.19
N LEU A 5 -7.36 10.28 20.18
CA LEU A 5 -8.50 10.25 19.27
C LEU A 5 -8.05 10.50 17.82
N LYS A 6 -7.13 11.45 17.59
CA LYS A 6 -6.52 11.70 16.28
C LYS A 6 -5.85 10.44 15.73
N PHE A 7 -5.02 9.76 16.53
CA PHE A 7 -4.34 8.54 16.11
C PHE A 7 -5.33 7.44 15.68
N LYS A 8 -6.39 7.21 16.47
CA LYS A 8 -7.41 6.20 16.16
C LYS A 8 -8.16 6.52 14.86
N VAL A 9 -8.55 7.78 14.66
CA VAL A 9 -9.22 8.22 13.43
C VAL A 9 -8.33 7.99 12.22
N VAL A 10 -7.06 8.36 12.31
CA VAL A 10 -6.10 8.16 11.22
C VAL A 10 -5.95 6.66 10.91
N CYS A 11 -5.71 5.81 11.91
CA CYS A 11 -5.62 4.35 11.69
C CYS A 11 -6.89 3.75 11.08
N MET A 12 -8.07 4.24 11.46
CA MET A 12 -9.35 3.79 10.93
C MET A 12 -9.52 4.15 9.45
N VAL A 13 -9.14 5.37 9.07
CA VAL A 13 -9.14 5.81 7.66
C VAL A 13 -8.18 4.95 6.84
N PHE A 14 -6.94 4.75 7.28
CA PHE A 14 -5.99 3.93 6.54
C PHE A 14 -6.45 2.47 6.43
N SER A 15 -6.97 1.88 7.51
CA SER A 15 -7.55 0.54 7.48
C SER A 15 -8.66 0.43 6.43
N ALA A 16 -9.61 1.37 6.41
CA ALA A 16 -10.71 1.37 5.45
C ALA A 16 -10.21 1.51 3.99
N VAL A 17 -9.25 2.40 3.76
CA VAL A 17 -8.68 2.62 2.42
C VAL A 17 -7.98 1.35 1.92
N PHE A 18 -7.09 0.74 2.72
CA PHE A 18 -6.42 -0.50 2.32
C PHE A 18 -7.39 -1.65 2.12
N PHE A 19 -8.48 -1.72 2.90
CA PHE A 19 -9.51 -2.74 2.75
C PHE A 19 -10.28 -2.60 1.43
N ILE A 20 -10.70 -1.39 1.08
CA ILE A 20 -11.41 -1.12 -0.18
C ILE A 20 -10.51 -1.44 -1.36
N VAL A 21 -9.23 -1.02 -1.30
CA VAL A 21 -8.25 -1.32 -2.35
C VAL A 21 -8.05 -2.83 -2.49
N ALA A 22 -7.97 -3.57 -1.37
CA ALA A 22 -7.87 -5.03 -1.39
C ALA A 22 -9.06 -5.71 -2.10
N ILE A 23 -10.28 -5.22 -1.86
CA ILE A 23 -11.48 -5.76 -2.52
C ILE A 23 -11.46 -5.47 -4.01
N THR A 24 -11.09 -4.24 -4.40
CA THR A 24 -11.04 -3.86 -5.82
C THR A 24 -9.97 -4.63 -6.59
N ASP A 25 -8.87 -4.99 -5.92
CA ASP A 25 -7.73 -5.65 -6.54
C ASP A 25 -7.82 -7.18 -6.51
N LEU A 26 -8.82 -7.74 -5.81
CA LEU A 26 -9.01 -9.19 -5.65
C LEU A 26 -9.18 -9.92 -6.99
N SER A 27 -9.76 -9.23 -7.96
CA SER A 27 -9.96 -9.73 -9.33
C SER A 27 -8.69 -9.68 -10.20
N ASN A 28 -7.70 -8.85 -9.83
CA ASN A 28 -6.45 -8.70 -10.58
C ASN A 28 -5.35 -9.59 -10.00
N SER A 29 -5.19 -9.60 -8.68
CA SER A 29 -4.11 -10.31 -8.00
C SER A 29 -4.52 -10.70 -6.57
N ILE A 30 -4.71 -12.01 -6.37
CA ILE A 30 -4.95 -12.62 -5.06
C ILE A 30 -3.82 -12.32 -4.06
N PRO A 31 -2.52 -12.48 -4.39
CA PRO A 31 -1.44 -12.23 -3.43
C PRO A 31 -1.35 -10.77 -3.00
N ASP A 32 -1.52 -9.83 -3.93
CA ASP A 32 -1.45 -8.39 -3.60
C ASP A 32 -2.64 -7.96 -2.74
N SER A 33 -3.82 -8.49 -3.05
CA SER A 33 -5.03 -8.30 -2.26
C SER A 33 -4.88 -8.85 -0.84
N PHE A 34 -4.29 -10.03 -0.69
CA PHE A 34 -4.02 -10.62 0.63
C PHE A 34 -3.10 -9.72 1.48
N VAL A 35 -2.06 -9.14 0.85
CA VAL A 35 -1.13 -8.22 1.52
C VAL A 35 -1.85 -6.95 1.94
N LEU A 36 -2.67 -6.37 1.05
CA LEU A 36 -3.52 -5.22 1.34
C LEU A 36 -4.49 -5.47 2.51
N PHE A 37 -5.13 -6.64 2.54
CA PHE A 37 -5.97 -7.07 3.65
C PHE A 37 -5.18 -7.16 4.95
N THR A 38 -3.96 -7.71 4.89
CA THR A 38 -3.08 -7.85 6.06
C THR A 38 -2.67 -6.48 6.62
N VAL A 39 -2.28 -5.55 5.75
CA VAL A 39 -1.96 -4.16 6.12
C VAL A 39 -3.18 -3.46 6.73
N SER A 40 -4.37 -3.62 6.13
CA SER A 40 -5.62 -3.08 6.65
C SER A 40 -5.93 -3.61 8.07
N LEU A 41 -5.78 -4.91 8.29
CA LEU A 41 -5.96 -5.56 9.58
C LEU A 41 -4.97 -5.06 10.63
N CYS A 42 -3.71 -4.86 10.26
CA CYS A 42 -2.72 -4.29 11.18
C CYS A 42 -3.10 -2.85 11.60
N PHE A 43 -3.60 -2.02 10.68
CA PHE A 43 -4.12 -0.70 11.03
C PHE A 43 -5.36 -0.75 11.92
N PHE A 44 -6.26 -1.70 11.69
CA PHE A 44 -7.42 -1.91 12.56
C PHE A 44 -7.00 -2.33 13.97
N PHE A 45 -6.05 -3.27 14.08
CA PHE A 45 -5.53 -3.70 15.37
C PHE A 45 -4.75 -2.61 16.10
N ALA A 46 -4.12 -1.67 15.39
CA ALA A 46 -3.43 -0.53 16.00
C ALA A 46 -4.37 0.35 16.86
N ILE A 47 -5.64 0.42 16.51
CA ILE A 47 -6.67 1.17 17.26
C ILE A 47 -6.85 0.58 18.68
N LYS A 48 -6.72 -0.75 18.82
CA LYS A 48 -6.98 -1.48 20.07
C LYS A 48 -5.70 -1.86 20.83
N LYS A 49 -4.65 -2.27 20.11
CA LYS A 49 -3.42 -2.85 20.68
C LYS A 49 -2.23 -1.89 20.70
N GLY A 50 -2.38 -0.68 20.14
CA GLY A 50 -1.38 0.39 20.22
C GLY A 50 -0.52 0.57 18.97
N GLU A 51 0.38 1.54 19.04
CA GLU A 51 1.09 2.12 17.89
C GLU A 51 2.04 1.15 17.17
N ILE A 52 2.52 0.09 17.85
CA ILE A 52 3.43 -0.90 17.27
C ILE A 52 2.83 -1.57 16.03
N TYR A 53 1.52 -1.83 16.04
CA TYR A 53 0.83 -2.43 14.90
C TYR A 53 0.70 -1.46 13.71
N ALA A 54 0.59 -0.16 13.99
CA ALA A 54 0.59 0.86 12.95
C ALA A 54 1.98 0.99 12.31
N ILE A 55 3.05 0.89 13.10
CA ILE A 55 4.43 0.89 12.58
C ILE A 55 4.67 -0.35 11.70
N ALA A 56 4.29 -1.53 12.17
CA ALA A 56 4.41 -2.77 11.40
C ALA A 56 3.63 -2.70 10.08
N ALA A 57 2.37 -2.26 10.12
CA ALA A 57 1.55 -2.06 8.92
C ALA A 57 2.24 -1.14 7.91
N SER A 58 2.82 -0.05 8.41
CA SER A 58 3.47 0.94 7.57
C SER A 58 4.76 0.42 6.92
N ILE A 59 5.57 -0.35 7.66
CA ILE A 59 6.77 -0.99 7.11
C ILE A 59 6.40 -1.99 6.02
N ILE A 60 5.40 -2.85 6.27
CA ILE A 60 4.92 -3.83 5.29
C ILE A 60 4.45 -3.12 4.01
N SER A 61 3.63 -2.08 4.16
CA SER A 61 3.14 -1.30 3.01
C SER A 61 4.26 -0.61 2.24
N LEU A 62 5.31 -0.12 2.93
CA LEU A 62 6.46 0.53 2.29
C LEU A 62 7.30 -0.47 1.50
N VAL A 63 7.59 -1.64 2.07
CA VAL A 63 8.36 -2.71 1.39
C VAL A 63 7.61 -3.16 0.14
N PHE A 64 6.30 -3.39 0.24
CA PHE A 64 5.49 -3.79 -0.92
C PHE A 64 5.42 -2.71 -2.00
N ALA A 65 5.36 -1.45 -1.61
CA ALA A 65 5.44 -0.35 -2.57
C ALA A 65 6.78 -0.30 -3.31
N LEU A 66 7.90 -0.53 -2.60
CA LEU A 66 9.22 -0.58 -3.22
C LEU A 66 9.35 -1.76 -4.19
N LEU A 67 8.86 -2.94 -3.78
CA LEU A 67 8.84 -4.13 -4.65
C LEU A 67 8.01 -3.90 -5.92
N SER A 68 6.86 -3.24 -5.79
CA SER A 68 6.07 -2.83 -6.95
C SER A 68 6.80 -1.85 -7.85
N LEU A 69 7.42 -0.83 -7.28
CA LEU A 69 8.13 0.18 -8.06
C LEU A 69 9.27 -0.48 -8.86
N MET A 70 9.99 -1.43 -8.25
CA MET A 70 11.00 -2.25 -8.92
C MET A 70 10.39 -3.12 -10.03
N SER A 71 9.21 -3.69 -9.83
CA SER A 71 8.54 -4.50 -10.86
C SER A 71 8.07 -3.65 -12.06
N VAL A 72 7.58 -2.43 -11.82
CA VAL A 72 7.25 -1.47 -12.88
C VAL A 72 8.49 -1.06 -13.66
N LEU A 73 9.58 -0.72 -12.95
CA LEU A 73 10.87 -0.39 -13.57
C LEU A 73 11.42 -1.55 -14.40
N SER A 74 11.34 -2.78 -13.89
CA SER A 74 11.75 -3.99 -14.61
C SER A 74 10.93 -4.18 -15.88
N SER A 75 9.61 -3.97 -15.82
CA SER A 75 8.72 -4.08 -16.98
C SER A 75 9.01 -3.02 -18.05
N ILE A 76 9.29 -1.77 -17.63
CA ILE A 76 9.71 -0.69 -18.54
C ILE A 76 11.06 -1.01 -19.19
N LEU A 77 12.02 -1.51 -18.41
CA LEU A 77 13.34 -1.88 -18.91
C LEU A 77 13.24 -3.03 -19.93
N LEU A 78 12.40 -4.03 -19.66
CA LEU A 78 12.12 -5.13 -20.58
C LEU A 78 11.46 -4.65 -21.88
N LEU A 79 10.55 -3.67 -21.80
CA LEU A 79 9.92 -3.03 -22.97
C LEU A 79 10.97 -2.34 -23.86
N ILE A 80 11.91 -1.61 -23.26
CA ILE A 80 12.97 -0.90 -23.98
C ILE A 80 13.96 -1.88 -24.61
N LEU A 81 14.39 -2.91 -23.86
CA LEU A 81 15.37 -3.91 -24.33
C LEU A 81 14.82 -4.82 -25.43
N SER A 82 13.53 -5.16 -25.40
CA SER A 82 12.98 -6.16 -26.31
C SER A 82 12.60 -5.58 -27.67
N HIS A 83 12.55 -4.25 -27.85
CA HIS A 83 12.05 -3.55 -29.05
C HIS A 83 10.69 -4.07 -29.57
N GLN A 84 9.97 -4.82 -28.74
CA GLN A 84 8.75 -5.54 -29.09
C GLN A 84 7.55 -4.63 -28.85
N LYS A 85 6.62 -4.64 -29.81
CA LYS A 85 5.27 -4.09 -29.67
C LYS A 85 4.51 -4.94 -28.64
N LEU A 86 4.83 -4.76 -27.36
CA LEU A 86 4.05 -5.38 -26.29
C LEU A 86 2.65 -4.76 -26.36
N HIS A 87 1.64 -5.60 -26.55
CA HIS A 87 0.25 -5.19 -26.70
C HIS A 87 -0.12 -4.27 -25.53
N SER A 88 -0.60 -3.05 -25.79
CA SER A 88 -0.89 -2.03 -24.76
C SER A 88 -1.77 -2.53 -23.61
N THR A 89 -2.51 -3.61 -23.82
CA THR A 89 -3.31 -4.32 -22.82
C THR A 89 -2.50 -4.97 -21.70
N GLU A 90 -1.28 -5.47 -21.96
CA GLU A 90 -0.38 -6.05 -20.94
C GLU A 90 0.29 -4.95 -20.12
N LEU A 91 0.77 -3.88 -20.77
CA LEU A 91 1.30 -2.69 -20.09
C LEU A 91 0.26 -2.04 -19.18
N ILE A 92 -1.00 -1.95 -19.62
CA ILE A 92 -2.08 -1.43 -18.79
C ILE A 92 -2.37 -2.39 -17.63
N LYS A 93 -2.31 -3.71 -17.78
CA LYS A 93 -2.42 -4.64 -16.63
C LYS A 93 -1.25 -4.51 -15.65
N ILE A 94 -0.03 -4.29 -16.13
CA ILE A 94 1.15 -4.06 -15.29
C ILE A 94 1.05 -2.69 -14.58
N PHE A 95 0.66 -1.62 -15.27
CA PHE A 95 0.48 -0.28 -14.69
C PHE A 95 -0.76 -0.15 -13.80
N LYS A 96 -1.84 -0.88 -14.10
CA LYS A 96 -3.11 -0.85 -13.37
C LYS A 96 -3.14 -1.88 -12.22
N GLY A 97 -2.31 -2.92 -12.30
CA GLY A 97 -2.18 -3.99 -11.30
C GLY A 97 -0.97 -3.86 -10.37
N GLN A 98 -0.02 -2.95 -10.60
CA GLN A 98 1.12 -2.75 -9.70
C GLN A 98 1.02 -1.41 -8.97
N ILE A 99 0.29 -1.43 -7.85
CA ILE A 99 0.80 -1.07 -6.51
C ILE A 99 1.57 0.28 -6.40
N GLY A 100 1.20 1.29 -7.19
CA GLY A 100 1.61 2.69 -6.92
C GLY A 100 0.87 3.29 -5.71
N VAL A 101 -0.34 2.81 -5.44
CA VAL A 101 -1.27 3.40 -4.47
C VAL A 101 -0.90 3.06 -3.02
N ILE A 102 -0.36 1.85 -2.78
CA ILE A 102 -0.05 1.34 -1.43
C ILE A 102 1.06 2.16 -0.76
N GLY A 103 2.11 2.49 -1.52
CA GLY A 103 3.25 3.29 -1.03
C GLY A 103 2.95 4.78 -0.89
N PHE A 104 2.16 5.31 -1.82
CA PHE A 104 1.76 6.73 -1.78
C PHE A 104 0.87 7.04 -0.58
N ILE A 105 0.10 6.06 -0.12
CA ILE A 105 -0.79 6.17 1.04
C ILE A 105 -0.02 5.94 2.34
N SER A 106 0.96 5.02 2.39
CA SER A 106 1.71 4.74 3.62
C SER A 106 2.75 5.80 4.01
N ALA A 107 3.36 6.49 3.03
CA ALA A 107 4.35 7.56 3.27
C ALA A 107 3.81 8.75 4.09
N PRO A 108 2.63 9.35 3.76
CA PRO A 108 2.07 10.43 4.58
C PRO A 108 1.67 9.95 5.98
N PHE A 109 1.30 8.68 6.17
CA PHE A 109 1.05 8.14 7.50
C PHE A 109 2.33 8.08 8.34
N LEU A 110 3.46 7.63 7.78
CA LEU A 110 4.75 7.63 8.47
C LEU A 110 5.18 9.04 8.89
N ALA A 111 5.01 10.01 7.99
CA ALA A 111 5.29 11.42 8.28
C ALA A 111 4.36 11.97 9.38
N LYS A 112 3.07 11.61 9.36
CA LYS A 112 2.09 12.02 10.38
C LYS A 112 2.39 11.38 11.74
N LEU A 113 2.78 10.10 11.78
CA LEU A 113 3.20 9.40 13.00
C LEU A 113 4.42 10.06 13.64
N LYS A 114 5.44 10.40 12.83
CA LYS A 114 6.63 11.12 13.31
C LYS A 114 6.27 12.48 13.91
N SER A 115 5.35 13.21 13.28
CA SER A 115 4.85 14.51 13.78
C SER A 115 4.01 14.40 15.06
N MET A 116 3.41 13.25 15.37
CA MET A 116 2.63 13.05 16.60
C MET A 116 3.48 12.59 17.79
N ARG A 117 4.76 12.24 17.55
CA ARG A 117 5.74 11.81 18.56
C ARG A 117 6.49 12.96 19.24
N HIS A 118 6.57 14.12 18.59
CA HIS A 118 7.06 15.39 19.15
C HIS A 118 5.91 16.22 19.72
#